data_AF-E0NVJ9-F1
#
_entry.id   AF-E0NVJ9-F1
#
_cell.length_a   1.000
_cell.length_b   1.000
_cell.length_c   1.000
_cell.angle_alpha   90.00
_cell.angle_beta   90.00
_cell.angle_gamma   90.00
#
_symmetry.space_group_name_H-M   'P 1'
#
loop_
_entity.id
_entity.type
_entity.pdbx_description
1 polymer ?
#
loop_
_entity_poly.entity_id
_entity_poly.type
_entity_poly.pdbx_seq_one_letter_code
_entity_poly.pdbx_strand_id
1 'polypeptide(L)'
;MKNVIIALFVAFTTVPSAMAQHIDRDYAMHVNTADGKAIEYRFDMEPVVSFSDGQMVVETNGDAPVKFILDHVVKITFSGETTGIGHAVDKRPSLSVSVSADELIINGMKAFDKVTVYGIDGSLLTSTNADANGHAVMNVSHFGNGVFVVHTTTNAFKFIK
;
A
#
# COMPACT_ATOMS: atom_id res chain seq x y z
N MET A 1 15.70 35.37 -70.63
CA MET A 1 15.78 34.53 -69.41
C MET A 1 15.19 35.31 -68.24
N LYS A 2 13.90 35.07 -67.92
CA LYS A 2 13.22 35.51 -66.69
C LYS A 2 11.85 34.81 -66.60
N ASN A 3 11.82 33.78 -65.76
CA ASN A 3 10.80 33.28 -64.83
C ASN A 3 9.32 33.59 -65.07
N VAL A 4 8.47 32.55 -65.09
CA VAL A 4 7.36 32.34 -64.13
C VAL A 4 7.08 30.82 -64.03
N ILE A 5 7.28 30.20 -62.86
CA ILE A 5 6.75 28.86 -62.54
C ILE A 5 5.60 29.07 -61.55
N ILE A 6 4.42 28.56 -61.92
CA ILE A 6 3.19 28.62 -61.14
C ILE A 6 3.28 27.60 -59.99
N ALA A 7 3.08 28.07 -58.76
CA ALA A 7 3.01 27.24 -57.57
C ALA A 7 1.65 26.53 -57.49
N LEU A 8 1.65 25.22 -57.22
CA LEU A 8 0.47 24.46 -56.84
C LEU A 8 0.64 23.98 -55.40
N PHE A 9 -0.10 24.57 -54.48
CA PHE A 9 -0.17 24.21 -53.06
C PHE A 9 -1.06 22.96 -52.92
N VAL A 10 -0.48 21.82 -52.53
CA VAL A 10 -1.25 20.66 -52.05
C VAL A 10 -1.25 20.69 -50.54
N ALA A 11 -2.41 21.00 -49.95
CA ALA A 11 -2.60 20.94 -48.51
C ALA A 11 -2.65 19.46 -48.07
N PHE A 12 -1.59 19.00 -47.42
CA PHE A 12 -1.57 17.70 -46.73
C PHE A 12 -2.32 17.87 -45.41
N THR A 13 -3.59 17.47 -45.36
CA THR A 13 -4.34 17.40 -44.09
C THR A 13 -3.81 16.22 -43.28
N THR A 14 -2.85 16.47 -42.39
CA THR A 14 -2.45 15.49 -41.39
C THR A 14 -3.61 15.30 -40.42
N VAL A 15 -4.22 14.11 -40.45
CA VAL A 15 -5.09 13.67 -39.36
C VAL A 15 -4.15 13.36 -38.19
N PRO A 16 -4.19 14.07 -37.05
CA PRO A 16 -3.47 13.61 -35.89
C PRO A 16 -4.17 12.34 -35.40
N SER A 17 -3.57 11.18 -35.63
CA SER A 17 -3.86 10.00 -34.85
C SER A 17 -3.55 10.35 -33.41
N ALA A 18 -4.60 10.50 -32.60
CA ALA A 18 -4.45 10.56 -31.16
C ALA A 18 -3.76 9.25 -30.74
N MET A 19 -2.45 9.33 -30.47
CA MET A 19 -1.74 8.29 -29.75
C MET A 19 -2.44 8.20 -28.40
N ALA A 20 -3.29 7.19 -28.23
CA ALA A 20 -3.78 6.81 -26.92
C ALA A 20 -2.54 6.53 -26.08
N GLN A 21 -2.30 7.38 -25.10
CA GLN A 21 -1.21 7.21 -24.15
C GLN A 21 -1.55 5.95 -23.35
N HIS A 22 -0.94 4.82 -23.69
CA HIS A 22 -1.04 3.62 -22.87
C HIS A 22 -0.42 3.98 -21.52
N ILE A 23 -1.27 4.13 -20.51
CA ILE A 23 -0.80 4.23 -19.14
C ILE A 23 -0.35 2.83 -18.80
N ASP A 24 0.95 2.56 -18.92
CA ASP A 24 1.56 1.35 -18.34
C ASP A 24 1.34 1.41 -16.84
N ARG A 25 0.40 0.61 -16.34
CA ARG A 25 0.21 0.39 -14.92
C ARG A 25 1.28 -0.60 -14.49
N ASP A 26 2.26 -0.13 -13.72
CA ASP A 26 3.37 -0.96 -13.24
C ASP A 26 2.96 -1.58 -11.89
N TYR A 27 2.46 -2.81 -11.92
CA TYR A 27 2.22 -3.60 -10.72
C TYR A 27 3.43 -4.49 -10.45
N ALA A 28 3.97 -4.43 -9.25
CA ALA A 28 5.07 -5.27 -8.81
C ALA A 28 4.68 -6.03 -7.53
N MET A 29 5.17 -7.26 -7.42
CA MET A 29 4.97 -8.13 -6.28
C MET A 29 6.33 -8.68 -5.85
N HIS A 30 6.74 -8.34 -4.63
CA HIS A 30 7.95 -8.83 -4.00
C HIS A 30 7.62 -10.08 -3.19
N VAL A 31 8.25 -11.20 -3.52
CA VAL A 31 8.05 -12.51 -2.90
C VAL A 31 9.34 -12.93 -2.21
N ASN A 32 9.25 -13.30 -0.93
CA ASN A 32 10.35 -13.91 -0.19
C ASN A 32 10.01 -15.38 0.03
N THR A 33 10.94 -16.28 -0.33
CA THR A 33 10.79 -17.74 -0.18
C THR A 33 11.56 -18.25 1.03
N ALA A 34 11.23 -19.46 1.50
CA ALA A 34 11.81 -20.07 2.69
C ALA A 34 13.32 -20.34 2.58
N ASP A 35 13.86 -20.41 1.36
CA ASP A 35 15.30 -20.48 1.08
C ASP A 35 16.01 -19.12 1.16
N GLY A 36 15.31 -18.07 1.55
CA GLY A 36 15.84 -16.72 1.73
C GLY A 36 15.95 -15.90 0.45
N LYS A 37 15.46 -16.40 -0.69
CA LYS A 37 15.45 -15.60 -1.93
C LYS A 37 14.36 -14.54 -1.89
N ALA A 38 14.68 -13.38 -2.43
CA ALA A 38 13.72 -12.31 -2.73
C ALA A 38 13.60 -12.18 -4.26
N ILE A 39 12.37 -12.28 -4.77
CA ILE A 39 12.06 -12.26 -6.20
C ILE A 39 11.00 -11.18 -6.43
N GLU A 40 11.22 -10.33 -7.43
CA GLU A 40 10.24 -9.35 -7.89
C GLU A 40 9.52 -9.89 -9.13
N TYR A 41 8.19 -9.88 -9.11
CA TYR A 41 7.33 -10.17 -10.25
C TYR A 41 6.66 -8.88 -10.69
N ARG A 42 6.71 -8.57 -11.99
CA ARG A 42 6.08 -7.38 -12.57
C ARG A 42 4.94 -7.78 -13.48
N PHE A 43 3.85 -7.03 -13.43
CA PHE A 43 2.62 -7.25 -14.15
C PHE A 43 2.18 -5.91 -14.78
N ASP A 44 1.69 -5.99 -16.01
CA ASP A 44 1.03 -4.91 -16.75
C ASP A 44 -0.41 -4.66 -16.29
N MET A 45 -0.91 -5.54 -15.43
CA MET A 45 -2.28 -5.53 -14.92
C MET A 45 -2.35 -6.08 -13.50
N GLU A 46 -3.39 -5.71 -12.75
CA GLU A 46 -3.49 -6.01 -11.33
C GLU A 46 -3.49 -7.53 -11.04
N PRO A 47 -2.50 -8.05 -10.30
CA PRO A 47 -2.46 -9.46 -9.92
C PRO A 47 -3.35 -9.72 -8.70
N VAL A 48 -4.05 -10.84 -8.71
CA VAL A 48 -4.80 -11.39 -7.58
C VAL A 48 -4.05 -12.59 -7.03
N VAL A 49 -3.91 -12.63 -5.70
CA VAL A 49 -3.27 -13.75 -5.02
C VAL A 49 -4.30 -14.52 -4.20
N SER A 50 -4.28 -15.84 -4.35
CA SER A 50 -5.02 -16.79 -3.53
C SER A 50 -4.08 -17.87 -3.00
N PHE A 51 -4.55 -18.64 -2.02
CA PHE A 51 -3.80 -19.77 -1.46
C PHE A 51 -4.66 -21.02 -1.51
N SER A 52 -4.13 -22.10 -2.08
CA SER A 52 -4.77 -23.42 -2.16
C SER A 52 -3.72 -24.50 -1.98
N ASP A 53 -4.05 -25.56 -1.24
CA ASP A 53 -3.17 -26.73 -1.04
C ASP A 53 -1.76 -26.41 -0.56
N GLY A 54 -1.63 -25.36 0.27
CA GLY A 54 -0.34 -24.89 0.80
C GLY A 54 0.52 -24.11 -0.20
N GLN A 55 -0.03 -23.81 -1.38
CA GLN A 55 0.66 -23.14 -2.48
C GLN A 55 0.01 -21.78 -2.73
N MET A 56 0.83 -20.80 -3.09
CA MET A 56 0.36 -19.49 -3.50
C MET A 56 0.03 -19.53 -4.98
N VAL A 57 -1.16 -19.06 -5.33
CA VAL A 57 -1.64 -18.96 -6.70
C VAL A 57 -1.78 -17.48 -7.06
N VAL A 58 -1.07 -17.05 -8.10
CA VAL A 58 -1.18 -15.70 -8.67
C VAL A 58 -1.97 -15.78 -9.96
N GLU A 59 -3.01 -14.98 -10.10
CA GLU A 59 -3.86 -14.88 -11.30
C GLU A 59 -3.97 -13.40 -11.73
N THR A 60 -3.86 -13.11 -13.02
CA THR A 60 -4.09 -11.76 -13.56
C THR A 60 -5.53 -11.60 -14.04
N ASN A 61 -6.19 -10.47 -13.75
CA ASN A 61 -7.62 -10.24 -14.05
C ASN A 61 -7.95 -9.89 -15.53
N GLY A 62 -7.42 -10.65 -16.49
CA GLY A 62 -7.42 -10.30 -17.91
C GLY A 62 -8.28 -11.25 -18.73
N ASP A 63 -8.45 -10.93 -20.02
CA ASP A 63 -9.17 -11.81 -20.95
C ASP A 63 -8.48 -13.18 -21.13
N ALA A 64 -7.19 -13.27 -20.76
CA ALA A 64 -6.41 -14.50 -20.66
C ALA A 64 -5.58 -14.51 -19.35
N PRO A 65 -6.16 -14.94 -18.22
CA PRO A 65 -5.49 -14.92 -16.92
C PRO A 65 -4.26 -15.84 -16.93
N VAL A 66 -3.11 -15.31 -16.52
CA VAL A 66 -1.89 -16.12 -16.35
C VAL A 66 -1.85 -16.62 -14.91
N LYS A 67 -1.72 -17.94 -14.75
CA LYS A 67 -1.68 -18.61 -13.46
C LYS A 67 -0.27 -19.06 -13.12
N PHE A 68 0.25 -18.56 -12.01
CA PHE A 68 1.53 -19.01 -11.46
C PHE A 68 1.30 -19.66 -10.10
N ILE A 69 2.01 -20.76 -9.86
CA ILE A 69 2.03 -21.47 -8.59
C ILE A 69 3.40 -21.23 -7.96
N LEU A 70 3.41 -20.69 -6.74
CA LEU A 70 4.62 -20.41 -5.97
C LEU A 70 4.62 -21.24 -4.69
N ASP A 71 5.67 -22.03 -4.52
CA ASP A 71 5.91 -22.83 -3.33
C ASP A 71 6.78 -22.09 -2.32
N HIS A 72 6.68 -22.49 -1.05
CA HIS A 72 7.55 -22.02 0.04
C HIS A 72 7.57 -20.50 0.21
N VAL A 73 6.48 -19.81 -0.11
CA VAL A 73 6.36 -18.35 0.06
C VAL A 73 6.19 -17.99 1.53
N VAL A 74 7.06 -17.11 2.03
CA VAL A 74 7.08 -16.65 3.43
C VAL A 74 6.50 -15.25 3.57
N LYS A 75 6.73 -14.37 2.58
CA LYS A 75 6.26 -12.98 2.63
C LYS A 75 5.98 -12.46 1.22
N ILE A 76 4.89 -11.74 1.07
CA ILE A 76 4.52 -11.05 -0.18
C ILE A 76 4.35 -9.56 0.13
N THR A 77 4.73 -8.70 -0.81
CA THR A 77 4.46 -7.25 -0.74
C THR A 77 4.12 -6.76 -2.14
N PHE A 78 2.93 -6.18 -2.31
CA PHE A 78 2.57 -5.50 -3.55
C PHE A 78 3.10 -4.07 -3.54
N SER A 79 3.60 -3.62 -4.67
CA SER A 79 4.12 -2.28 -4.92
C SER A 79 3.70 -1.89 -6.33
N GLY A 80 3.01 -0.79 -6.51
CA GLY A 80 2.41 -0.37 -7.80
C GLY A 80 1.41 0.75 -7.55
N GLU A 81 0.59 1.10 -8.54
CA GLU A 81 -0.52 2.04 -8.30
C GLU A 81 -1.32 1.57 -7.09
N THR A 82 -1.23 2.34 -6.02
CA THR A 82 -1.94 2.03 -4.81
C THR A 82 -3.41 2.20 -5.16
N THR A 83 -4.19 1.12 -5.10
CA THR A 83 -5.61 1.26 -4.78
C THR A 83 -5.67 1.61 -3.30
N GLY A 84 -5.11 2.78 -2.96
CA GLY A 84 -5.28 3.38 -1.66
C GLY A 84 -6.78 3.38 -1.41
N ILE A 85 -7.20 2.77 -0.30
CA ILE A 85 -8.56 2.92 0.21
C ILE A 85 -8.93 4.39 -0.03
N GLY A 86 -9.91 4.62 -0.92
CA GLY A 86 -10.16 5.95 -1.45
C GLY A 86 -10.21 6.95 -0.32
N HIS A 87 -9.55 8.11 -0.48
CA HIS A 87 -9.47 9.14 0.54
C HIS A 87 -10.84 9.31 1.20
N ALA A 88 -11.00 8.80 2.43
CA ALA A 88 -12.12 9.21 3.25
C ALA A 88 -11.87 10.70 3.49
N VAL A 89 -12.63 11.55 2.82
CA VAL A 89 -12.68 12.98 3.09
C VAL A 89 -13.40 13.14 4.43
N ASP A 90 -12.77 12.70 5.49
CA ASP A 90 -13.23 12.97 6.83
C ASP A 90 -12.70 14.34 7.22
N LYS A 91 -13.62 15.29 7.44
CA LYS A 91 -13.35 16.63 7.98
C LYS A 91 -12.89 16.58 9.45
N ARG A 92 -12.34 15.46 9.92
CA ARG A 92 -11.75 15.30 11.25
C ARG A 92 -10.23 15.35 11.11
N PRO A 93 -9.47 15.83 12.13
CA PRO A 93 -8.03 15.65 12.13
C PRO A 93 -7.76 14.16 11.92
N SER A 94 -7.10 13.81 10.83
CA SER A 94 -6.79 12.42 10.53
C SER A 94 -5.88 11.91 11.64
N LEU A 95 -6.29 10.82 12.28
CA LEU A 95 -5.45 10.15 13.27
C LEU A 95 -4.13 9.78 12.60
N SER A 96 -3.01 10.23 13.17
CA SER A 96 -1.67 9.85 12.70
C SER A 96 -0.99 8.99 13.74
N VAL A 97 -0.29 7.96 13.28
CA VAL A 97 0.37 6.97 14.12
C VAL A 97 1.80 6.81 13.64
N SER A 98 2.75 6.87 14.58
CA SER A 98 4.16 6.56 14.34
C SER A 98 4.64 5.57 15.39
N VAL A 99 5.36 4.54 14.95
CA VAL A 99 5.93 3.51 15.82
C VAL A 99 7.44 3.51 15.58
N SER A 100 8.22 3.58 16.65
CA SER A 100 9.68 3.40 16.63
C SER A 100 10.08 2.21 17.50
N ALA A 101 11.38 2.00 17.67
CA ALA A 101 11.86 1.01 18.62
C ALA A 101 11.39 1.32 20.06
N ASP A 102 11.30 2.59 20.43
CA ASP A 102 11.10 2.96 21.83
C ASP A 102 9.71 3.52 22.12
N GLU A 103 9.03 4.05 21.10
CA GLU A 103 7.83 4.86 21.29
C GLU A 103 6.71 4.51 20.29
N LEU A 104 5.49 4.49 20.81
CA LEU A 104 4.28 4.67 20.01
C LEU A 104 3.76 6.09 20.21
N ILE A 105 3.61 6.82 19.11
CA ILE A 105 3.11 8.19 19.07
C ILE A 105 1.81 8.21 18.28
N ILE A 106 0.77 8.80 18.86
CA ILE A 106 -0.55 8.98 18.23
C ILE A 106 -0.97 10.44 18.34
N ASN A 107 -1.31 11.08 17.22
CA ASN A 107 -1.87 12.43 17.19
C ASN A 107 -3.26 12.44 16.55
N GLY A 108 -4.05 13.47 16.87
CA GLY A 108 -5.40 13.64 16.32
C GLY A 108 -6.46 12.86 17.09
N MET A 109 -6.15 12.42 18.32
CA MET A 109 -7.13 11.82 19.22
C MET A 109 -8.08 12.87 19.78
N LYS A 110 -9.21 12.42 20.33
CA LYS A 110 -10.00 13.29 21.22
C LYS A 110 -9.16 13.56 22.49
N ALA A 111 -9.18 14.79 22.97
CA ALA A 111 -8.48 15.17 24.20
C ALA A 111 -8.85 14.23 25.36
N PHE A 112 -7.83 13.77 26.10
CA PHE A 112 -7.95 12.85 27.24
C PHE A 112 -8.51 11.46 26.91
N ASP A 113 -8.62 11.10 25.63
CA ASP A 113 -9.11 9.80 25.22
C ASP A 113 -8.08 8.69 25.45
N LYS A 114 -8.55 7.46 25.68
CA LYS A 114 -7.71 6.34 26.10
C LYS A 114 -7.08 5.62 24.90
N VAL A 115 -5.78 5.33 25.01
CA VAL A 115 -5.04 4.39 24.15
C VAL A 115 -4.67 3.17 24.98
N THR A 116 -4.81 2.00 24.39
CA THR A 116 -4.50 0.73 25.05
C THR A 116 -3.74 -0.17 24.08
N VAL A 117 -2.68 -0.83 24.53
CA VAL A 117 -1.93 -1.83 23.73
C VAL A 117 -2.09 -3.21 24.33
N TYR A 118 -2.39 -4.16 23.46
CA TYR A 118 -2.53 -5.57 23.79
C TYR A 118 -1.47 -6.40 23.08
N GLY A 119 -1.03 -7.46 23.77
CA GLY A 119 -0.27 -8.55 23.16
C GLY A 119 -1.14 -9.39 22.23
N ILE A 120 -0.51 -10.24 21.41
CA ILE A 120 -1.22 -11.14 20.49
C ILE A 120 -2.13 -12.15 21.19
N ASP A 121 -1.84 -12.45 22.45
CA ASP A 121 -2.65 -13.28 23.35
C ASP A 121 -3.87 -12.54 23.93
N GLY A 122 -4.05 -11.26 23.58
CA GLY A 122 -5.11 -10.39 24.09
C GLY A 122 -4.83 -9.81 25.48
N SER A 123 -3.64 -10.05 26.05
CA SER A 123 -3.26 -9.47 27.34
C SER A 123 -3.04 -7.97 27.23
N LEU A 124 -3.48 -7.20 28.23
CA LEU A 124 -3.20 -5.77 28.32
C LEU A 124 -1.72 -5.56 28.68
N LEU A 125 -0.96 -4.88 27.82
CA LEU A 125 0.45 -4.58 28.05
C LEU A 125 0.65 -3.17 28.63
N THR A 126 0.02 -2.16 28.04
CA THR A 126 0.12 -0.78 28.52
C THR A 126 -1.08 0.06 28.10
N SER A 127 -1.28 1.19 28.77
CA SER A 127 -2.32 2.16 28.44
C SER A 127 -1.92 3.57 28.87
N THR A 128 -2.35 4.56 28.10
CA THR A 128 -2.24 5.98 28.45
C THR A 128 -3.49 6.74 28.00
N ASN A 129 -3.60 7.99 28.43
CA ASN A 129 -4.57 8.94 27.90
C ASN A 129 -3.84 9.96 27.02
N ALA A 130 -4.48 10.40 25.95
CA ALA A 130 -4.02 11.55 25.19
C ALA A 130 -4.03 12.82 26.06
N ASP A 131 -3.19 13.79 25.73
CA ASP A 131 -3.19 15.09 26.36
C ASP A 131 -4.39 15.97 25.92
N ALA A 132 -4.41 17.23 26.35
CA ALA A 132 -5.43 18.20 25.98
C ALA A 132 -5.48 18.51 24.46
N ASN A 133 -4.40 18.21 23.72
CA ASN A 133 -4.28 18.42 22.28
C ASN A 133 -4.56 17.15 21.47
N GLY A 134 -4.90 16.03 22.12
CA GLY A 134 -5.12 14.76 21.43
C GLY A 134 -3.83 14.05 21.01
N HIS A 135 -2.73 14.30 21.72
CA HIS A 135 -1.44 13.64 21.53
C HIS A 135 -1.18 12.62 22.64
N ALA A 136 -0.82 11.40 22.27
CA ALA A 136 -0.44 10.33 23.18
C ALA A 136 0.95 9.78 22.79
N VAL A 137 1.82 9.61 23.79
CA VAL A 137 3.11 8.93 23.67
C VAL A 137 3.15 7.78 24.66
N MET A 138 3.60 6.61 24.23
CA MET A 138 3.83 5.47 25.10
C MET A 138 5.20 4.87 24.86
N ASN A 139 5.90 4.57 25.94
CA ASN A 139 7.11 3.78 25.87
C ASN A 139 6.77 2.32 25.54
N VAL A 140 7.34 1.81 24.45
CA VAL A 140 7.25 0.42 23.98
C VAL A 140 8.63 -0.23 23.85
N SER A 141 9.68 0.41 24.40
CA SER A 141 11.07 -0.09 24.30
C SER A 141 11.25 -1.46 24.97
N HIS A 142 10.42 -1.77 25.96
CA HIS A 142 10.43 -3.05 26.69
C HIS A 142 9.61 -4.15 26.00
N PHE A 143 8.90 -3.85 24.92
CA PHE A 143 8.19 -4.86 24.15
C PHE A 143 9.19 -5.68 23.34
N GLY A 144 9.09 -7.01 23.42
CA GLY A 144 9.85 -7.91 22.55
C GLY A 144 9.38 -7.84 21.10
N ASN A 145 10.02 -8.62 20.23
CA ASN A 145 9.55 -8.76 18.86
C ASN A 145 8.20 -9.48 18.84
N GLY A 146 7.26 -8.98 18.06
CA GLY A 146 5.91 -9.52 18.04
C GLY A 146 4.88 -8.61 17.38
N VAL A 147 3.63 -9.09 17.39
CA VAL A 147 2.47 -8.35 16.90
C VAL A 147 1.72 -7.76 18.07
N PHE A 148 1.38 -6.48 17.97
CA PHE A 148 0.69 -5.74 19.01
C PHE A 148 -0.56 -5.10 18.43
N VAL A 149 -1.64 -5.10 19.21
CA VAL A 149 -2.91 -4.46 18.83
C VAL A 149 -3.09 -3.20 19.67
N VAL A 150 -3.27 -2.08 18.99
CA VAL A 150 -3.56 -0.79 19.63
C VAL A 150 -5.05 -0.52 19.47
N HIS A 151 -5.70 -0.20 20.56
CA HIS A 151 -7.10 0.17 20.61
C HIS A 151 -7.24 1.60 21.16
N THR A 152 -7.97 2.41 20.41
CA THR A 152 -8.49 3.73 20.83
C THR A 152 -10.02 3.65 20.87
N THR A 153 -10.70 4.69 21.33
CA THR A 153 -12.18 4.67 21.39
C THR A 153 -12.84 4.48 20.02
N THR A 154 -12.19 4.89 18.93
CA THR A 154 -12.78 4.88 17.58
C THR A 154 -12.03 4.02 16.56
N ASN A 155 -10.79 3.62 16.84
CA ASN A 155 -9.93 2.90 15.91
C ASN A 155 -9.21 1.74 16.60
N ALA A 156 -8.95 0.69 15.82
CA ALA A 156 -8.03 -0.37 16.17
C ALA A 156 -7.03 -0.59 15.04
N PHE A 157 -5.76 -0.78 15.37
CA PHE A 157 -4.71 -1.06 14.39
C PHE A 157 -3.65 -1.97 15.00
N LYS A 158 -2.80 -2.56 14.15
CA LYS A 158 -1.69 -3.41 14.60
C LYS A 158 -0.35 -2.79 14.21
N PHE A 159 0.68 -3.04 15.01
CA PHE A 159 2.06 -2.83 14.62
C PHE A 159 2.88 -4.08 14.91
N ILE A 160 4.02 -4.19 14.22
CA ILE A 160 4.98 -5.27 14.39
C ILE A 160 6.28 -4.63 14.85
N LYS A 161 6.87 -5.19 15.89
CA LYS A 161 8.21 -4.86 16.36
C LYS A 161 9.12 -6.07 16.14
#